data_AF-A0A8J8WF34-F1
#
_entry.id   AF-A0A8J8WF34-F1
#
_cell.length_a   1.000
_cell.length_b   1.000
_cell.length_c   1.000
_cell.angle_alpha   90.00
_cell.angle_beta   90.00
_cell.angle_gamma   90.00
#
_symmetry.space_group_name_H-M   'P 1'
#
loop_
_entity.id
_entity.type
_entity.pdbx_description
1 polymer ?
#
loop_
_entity_poly.entity_id
_entity_poly.type
_entity_poly.pdbx_seq_one_letter_code
_entity_poly.pdbx_strand_id
1 'polypeptide(L)'
;MLQAPAQLKHDHGRSSTLYYRVYQDKASLTSTIVHMPNKWSKVKDAVLKHANGYKKLVRPSVALHKTAFPKTAADLESLGVRFDFAGTIEENGKKLHRFQVQVNAGDKIPTSWKQWRQKHEKGTHGIVATIKVPDGGTKEDVQAALDAVDSEID
;
A
#
# COMPACT_ATOMS: atom_id res chain seq x y z
N MET A 1 -30.82 40.52 39.81
CA MET A 1 -29.38 40.79 39.60
C MET A 1 -28.70 40.51 40.92
N LEU A 2 -27.93 39.43 41.03
CA LEU A 2 -27.22 39.13 42.26
C LEU A 2 -25.78 38.73 41.97
N GLN A 3 -24.96 39.28 42.83
CA GLN A 3 -23.51 39.39 42.85
C GLN A 3 -22.81 38.05 43.06
N ALA A 4 -21.52 38.08 42.70
CA ALA A 4 -20.50 37.05 42.86
C ALA A 4 -20.44 36.41 44.26
N PRO A 5 -19.81 35.22 44.36
CA PRO A 5 -18.49 35.16 45.02
C PRO A 5 -17.59 34.09 44.36
N ALA A 6 -16.31 33.93 44.64
CA ALA A 6 -15.24 34.73 45.20
C ALA A 6 -13.98 33.91 44.86
N GLN A 7 -12.90 34.61 44.57
CA GLN A 7 -11.55 34.05 44.44
C GLN A 7 -11.14 33.34 45.74
N LEU A 8 -10.73 32.07 45.63
CA LEU A 8 -9.88 31.42 46.63
C LEU A 8 -8.48 31.20 46.03
N LYS A 9 -7.51 31.75 46.75
CA LYS A 9 -6.09 31.79 46.46
C LYS A 9 -5.51 30.37 46.45
N HIS A 10 -4.55 30.09 45.57
CA HIS A 10 -3.22 29.68 46.02
C HIS A 10 -2.20 29.79 44.90
N ASP A 11 -1.03 30.13 45.38
CA ASP A 11 0.13 30.66 44.70
C ASP A 11 1.19 29.55 44.59
N HIS A 12 2.13 29.78 43.67
CA HIS A 12 3.35 29.02 43.42
C HIS A 12 3.28 27.60 42.83
N GLY A 13 3.62 27.51 41.53
CA GLY A 13 4.26 26.29 41.02
C GLY A 13 4.39 26.16 39.51
N ARG A 14 5.36 26.87 38.91
CA ARG A 14 5.94 26.67 37.55
C ARG A 14 5.03 27.04 36.37
N SER A 15 5.37 28.11 35.65
CA SER A 15 6.21 28.08 34.42
C SER A 15 5.59 27.13 33.38
N SER A 16 5.06 27.59 32.25
CA SER A 16 5.82 28.36 31.26
C SER A 16 4.89 28.75 30.10
N THR A 17 5.06 29.99 29.62
CA THR A 17 5.00 30.35 28.20
C THR A 17 3.66 30.16 27.49
N LEU A 18 2.83 31.19 27.61
CA LEU A 18 1.97 31.69 26.55
C LEU A 18 2.74 31.74 25.22
N TYR A 19 2.46 30.81 24.31
CA TYR A 19 2.35 31.07 22.88
C TYR A 19 1.43 29.95 22.33
N TYR A 20 0.63 30.25 21.31
CA TYR A 20 -0.47 29.43 20.75
C TYR A 20 -1.86 29.62 21.38
N ARG A 21 -2.33 30.87 21.34
CA ARG A 21 -3.72 31.13 20.89
C ARG A 21 -3.63 31.92 19.61
N VAL A 22 -3.85 31.27 18.47
CA VAL A 22 -4.74 31.67 17.35
C VAL A 22 -4.82 30.44 16.45
N TYR A 23 -5.99 30.21 15.84
CA TYR A 23 -6.41 29.05 15.06
C TYR A 23 -7.06 27.91 15.85
N GLN A 24 -8.15 28.25 16.56
CA GLN A 24 -9.37 27.51 16.26
C GLN A 24 -9.83 27.95 14.88
N ASP A 25 -9.77 27.08 13.88
CA ASP A 25 -10.93 26.88 13.03
C ASP A 25 -10.93 25.50 12.38
N LYS A 26 -12.13 24.96 12.28
CA LYS A 26 -12.51 23.56 12.08
C LYS A 26 -12.05 23.01 10.73
N ALA A 27 -11.19 21.99 10.72
CA ALA A 27 -11.17 20.99 9.65
C ALA A 27 -10.50 19.69 10.11
N SER A 28 -11.32 18.64 10.21
CA SER A 28 -11.02 17.22 10.07
C SER A 28 -9.74 16.65 10.71
N LEU A 29 -9.97 15.82 11.73
CA LEU A 29 -9.06 14.78 12.22
C LEU A 29 -8.45 13.99 11.05
N THR A 30 -7.16 14.19 10.79
CA THR A 30 -6.37 13.15 10.12
C THR A 30 -5.23 12.78 11.05
N SER A 31 -5.42 11.64 11.68
CA SER A 31 -4.46 10.94 12.51
C SER A 31 -3.12 10.89 11.78
N THR A 32 -2.08 11.46 12.39
CA THR A 32 -0.69 11.24 12.01
C THR A 32 -0.37 9.76 12.19
N ILE A 33 -0.69 8.95 11.19
CA ILE A 33 -0.17 7.60 11.04
C ILE A 33 1.31 7.80 10.69
N VAL A 34 2.17 7.43 11.62
CA VAL A 34 3.59 7.21 11.37
C VAL A 34 3.65 6.21 10.20
N HIS A 35 3.96 6.70 9.00
CA HIS A 35 4.04 5.90 7.79
C HIS A 35 5.22 4.93 7.91
N MET A 36 4.99 3.78 8.55
CA MET A 36 5.83 2.62 8.33
C MET A 36 5.77 2.34 6.82
N PRO A 37 6.89 2.21 6.10
CA PRO A 37 6.83 1.74 4.72
C PRO A 37 6.23 0.34 4.78
N ASN A 38 4.95 0.23 4.43
CA ASN A 38 4.27 -1.06 4.48
C ASN A 38 5.00 -2.01 3.51
N LYS A 39 4.87 -3.31 3.74
CA LYS A 39 5.46 -4.36 2.88
C LYS A 39 5.16 -4.16 1.39
N TRP A 40 4.09 -3.43 1.08
CA TRP A 40 3.62 -3.10 -0.26
C TRP A 40 4.32 -1.89 -0.89
N SER A 41 4.75 -0.88 -0.13
CA SER A 41 5.47 0.30 -0.64
C SER A 41 6.74 -0.11 -1.37
N LYS A 42 7.52 -1.05 -0.82
CA LYS A 42 8.69 -1.62 -1.50
C LYS A 42 8.32 -2.30 -2.83
N VAL A 43 7.17 -2.97 -2.87
CA VAL A 43 6.67 -3.59 -4.11
C VAL A 43 6.26 -2.53 -5.12
N LYS A 44 5.55 -1.48 -4.70
CA LYS A 44 5.17 -0.35 -5.55
C LYS A 44 6.41 0.31 -6.17
N ASP A 45 7.41 0.64 -5.34
CA ASP A 45 8.69 1.18 -5.80
C ASP A 45 9.35 0.27 -6.84
N ALA A 46 9.39 -1.04 -6.60
CA ALA A 46 9.98 -2.00 -7.52
C ALA A 46 9.25 -2.05 -8.86
N VAL A 47 7.92 -2.07 -8.86
CA VAL A 47 7.12 -2.07 -10.08
C VAL A 47 7.34 -0.76 -10.87
N LEU A 48 7.35 0.38 -10.17
CA LEU A 48 7.28 1.70 -10.79
C LEU A 48 8.64 2.26 -11.18
N LYS A 49 9.70 1.93 -10.44
CA LYS A 49 11.03 2.54 -10.61
C LYS A 49 12.08 1.53 -11.07
N HIS A 50 11.90 0.23 -10.82
CA HIS A 50 12.92 -0.77 -11.09
C HIS A 50 12.53 -1.74 -12.23
N ALA A 51 13.56 -2.27 -12.90
CA ALA A 51 13.47 -3.38 -13.86
C ALA A 51 12.38 -3.27 -14.95
N ASN A 52 11.92 -2.06 -15.28
CA ASN A 52 10.78 -1.81 -16.16
C ASN A 52 9.51 -2.58 -15.73
N GLY A 53 9.26 -2.74 -14.42
CA GLY A 53 8.15 -3.53 -13.88
C GLY A 53 6.79 -3.11 -14.43
N TYR A 54 6.49 -1.82 -14.44
CA TYR A 54 5.24 -1.29 -14.99
C TYR A 54 5.05 -1.68 -16.47
N LYS A 55 6.12 -1.68 -17.28
CA LYS A 55 6.07 -2.12 -18.69
C LYS A 55 5.66 -3.58 -18.83
N LYS A 56 5.99 -4.43 -17.85
CA LYS A 56 5.58 -5.84 -17.82
C LYS A 56 4.10 -6.02 -17.49
N LEU A 57 3.48 -5.03 -16.83
CA LEU A 57 2.07 -5.07 -16.45
C LEU A 57 1.15 -4.46 -17.52
N VAL A 58 1.58 -3.39 -18.19
CA VAL A 58 0.79 -2.76 -19.28
C VAL A 58 0.88 -3.52 -20.61
N ARG A 59 1.90 -4.38 -20.78
CA ARG A 59 2.03 -5.24 -21.96
C ARG A 59 2.64 -6.60 -21.56
N PRO A 60 1.87 -7.47 -20.89
CA PRO A 60 2.34 -8.77 -20.44
C PRO A 60 2.68 -9.66 -21.64
N SER A 61 3.89 -10.20 -21.65
CA SER A 61 4.36 -11.15 -22.68
C SER A 61 4.30 -12.61 -22.22
N VAL A 62 3.66 -12.87 -21.08
CA VAL A 62 3.61 -14.18 -20.44
C VAL A 62 2.27 -14.86 -20.69
N ALA A 63 2.28 -16.18 -20.68
CA ALA A 63 1.05 -16.96 -20.72
C ALA A 63 0.21 -16.78 -19.44
N LEU A 64 -1.06 -17.18 -19.52
CA LEU A 64 -1.98 -17.21 -18.38
C LEU A 64 -1.38 -18.00 -17.21
N HIS A 65 -1.60 -17.52 -15.98
CA HIS A 65 -1.10 -18.04 -14.72
C HIS A 65 0.43 -18.07 -14.58
N LYS A 66 1.17 -17.35 -15.45
CA LYS A 66 2.62 -17.19 -15.31
C LYS A 66 2.97 -15.83 -14.72
N THR A 67 4.09 -15.78 -14.01
CA THR A 67 4.60 -14.57 -13.39
C THR A 67 5.04 -13.55 -14.43
N ALA A 68 4.38 -12.40 -14.47
CA ALA A 68 4.74 -11.25 -15.28
C ALA A 68 5.87 -10.43 -14.64
N PHE A 69 5.82 -10.27 -13.32
CA PHE A 69 6.81 -9.53 -12.53
C PHE A 69 6.84 -10.04 -11.08
N PRO A 70 7.99 -10.01 -10.38
CA PRO A 70 9.34 -9.85 -10.93
C PRO A 70 9.79 -11.09 -11.73
N LYS A 71 10.90 -10.97 -12.47
CA LYS A 71 11.40 -12.04 -13.36
C LYS A 71 12.62 -12.78 -12.84
N THR A 72 13.39 -12.16 -11.95
CA THR A 72 14.62 -12.77 -11.42
C THR A 72 14.35 -13.39 -10.05
N ALA A 73 15.13 -14.41 -9.70
CA ALA A 73 15.06 -15.02 -8.37
C ALA A 73 15.39 -14.00 -7.27
N ALA A 74 16.42 -13.16 -7.48
CA ALA A 74 16.81 -12.14 -6.51
C ALA A 74 15.69 -11.12 -6.23
N ASP A 75 14.98 -10.69 -7.26
CA ASP A 75 13.84 -9.78 -7.08
C ASP A 75 12.65 -10.48 -6.41
N LEU A 76 12.37 -11.75 -6.76
CA LEU A 76 11.34 -12.55 -6.08
C LEU A 76 11.61 -12.70 -4.58
N GLU A 77 12.87 -12.94 -4.21
CA GLU A 77 13.32 -13.03 -2.83
C GLU A 77 13.27 -11.66 -2.12
N SER A 78 13.69 -10.59 -2.80
CA SER A 78 13.72 -9.23 -2.22
C SER A 78 12.32 -8.62 -2.02
N LEU A 79 11.39 -8.86 -2.95
CA LEU A 79 10.03 -8.32 -2.91
C LEU A 79 9.08 -9.21 -2.11
N GLY A 80 9.28 -10.53 -2.16
CA GLY A 80 8.43 -11.49 -1.47
C GLY A 80 7.07 -11.74 -2.11
N VAL A 81 6.75 -11.08 -3.23
CA VAL A 81 5.50 -11.27 -3.98
C VAL A 81 5.77 -11.38 -5.48
N ARG A 82 4.79 -11.94 -6.19
CA ARG A 82 4.77 -12.07 -7.65
C ARG A 82 3.41 -11.64 -8.20
N PHE A 83 3.43 -11.09 -9.39
CA PHE A 83 2.28 -10.69 -10.19
C PHE A 83 2.07 -11.73 -11.28
N ASP A 84 1.14 -12.65 -11.04
CA ASP A 84 0.80 -13.71 -11.98
C ASP A 84 -0.31 -13.24 -12.91
N PHE A 85 -0.09 -13.36 -14.23
CA PHE A 85 -1.04 -12.88 -15.23
C PHE A 85 -2.32 -13.72 -15.21
N ALA A 86 -3.44 -13.10 -14.86
CA ALA A 86 -4.75 -13.74 -14.73
C ALA A 86 -5.67 -13.47 -15.94
N GLY A 87 -5.05 -13.11 -17.07
CA GLY A 87 -5.71 -12.90 -18.34
C GLY A 87 -6.14 -11.46 -18.56
N THR A 88 -6.90 -11.26 -19.62
CA THR A 88 -7.40 -9.94 -20.01
C THR A 88 -8.92 -9.94 -19.89
N ILE A 89 -9.49 -8.83 -19.45
CA ILE A 89 -10.93 -8.57 -19.41
C ILE A 89 -11.24 -7.29 -20.18
N GLU A 90 -12.48 -7.14 -20.65
CA GLU A 90 -13.00 -5.86 -21.11
C GLU A 90 -13.95 -5.29 -20.05
N GLU A 91 -13.70 -4.04 -19.64
CA GLU A 91 -14.59 -3.28 -18.76
C GLU A 91 -14.78 -1.89 -19.34
N ASN A 92 -16.03 -1.43 -19.46
CA ASN A 92 -16.37 -0.12 -20.03
C ASN A 92 -15.75 0.16 -21.41
N GLY A 93 -15.69 -0.87 -22.27
CA GLY A 93 -15.06 -0.79 -23.59
C GLY A 93 -13.54 -0.64 -23.58
N LYS A 94 -12.89 -0.81 -22.42
CA LYS A 94 -11.44 -0.79 -22.26
C LYS A 94 -10.93 -2.19 -21.94
N LYS A 95 -9.86 -2.57 -22.63
CA LYS A 95 -9.15 -3.81 -22.40
C LYS A 95 -8.19 -3.65 -21.21
N LEU A 96 -8.35 -4.49 -20.19
CA LEU A 96 -7.56 -4.48 -18.96
C LEU A 96 -6.87 -5.83 -18.75
N HIS A 97 -5.61 -5.80 -18.34
CA HIS A 97 -4.86 -6.95 -17.86
C HIS A 97 -5.10 -7.16 -16.37
N ARG A 98 -5.48 -8.38 -15.99
CA ARG A 98 -5.60 -8.76 -14.58
C ARG A 98 -4.33 -9.43 -14.10
N PHE A 99 -3.89 -9.08 -12.90
CA PHE A 99 -2.80 -9.77 -12.22
C PHE A 99 -3.22 -10.19 -10.82
N GLN A 100 -2.98 -11.45 -10.49
CA GLN A 100 -3.08 -11.94 -9.12
C GLN A 100 -1.73 -11.70 -8.44
N VAL A 101 -1.75 -10.92 -7.37
CA VAL A 101 -0.59 -10.70 -6.52
C VAL A 101 -0.53 -11.85 -5.53
N GLN A 102 0.47 -12.71 -5.64
CA GLN A 102 0.64 -13.87 -4.76
C GLN A 102 1.96 -13.75 -4.01
N VAL A 103 1.98 -14.18 -2.74
CA VAL A 103 3.23 -14.23 -1.98
C VAL A 103 4.15 -15.30 -2.57
N ASN A 104 5.46 -15.02 -2.69
CA ASN A 104 6.47 -15.92 -3.28
C ASN A 104 6.76 -17.14 -2.39
N ALA A 105 6.66 -18.37 -2.92
CA ALA A 105 6.75 -19.65 -2.18
C ALA A 105 8.05 -19.86 -1.38
N GLY A 106 9.17 -19.30 -1.84
CA GLY A 106 10.48 -19.55 -1.24
C GLY A 106 10.62 -19.06 0.21
N ASP A 107 11.55 -19.68 0.94
CA ASP A 107 11.86 -19.34 2.33
C ASP A 107 12.71 -18.06 2.46
N LYS A 108 13.28 -17.58 1.36
CA LYS A 108 14.10 -16.36 1.30
C LYS A 108 13.26 -15.13 0.92
N ILE A 109 12.12 -14.95 1.57
CA ILE A 109 11.26 -13.77 1.40
C ILE A 109 11.28 -12.89 2.67
N PRO A 110 10.88 -11.60 2.58
CA PRO A 110 10.82 -10.73 3.75
C PRO A 110 9.89 -11.28 4.83
N THR A 111 10.28 -11.09 6.10
CA THR A 111 9.55 -11.62 7.26
C THR A 111 8.09 -11.16 7.31
N SER A 112 7.80 -9.92 6.88
CA SER A 112 6.43 -9.40 6.81
C SER A 112 5.52 -10.24 5.90
N TRP A 113 6.04 -10.72 4.78
CA TRP A 113 5.32 -11.61 3.86
C TRP A 113 5.21 -13.05 4.39
N LYS A 114 6.21 -13.53 5.15
CA LYS A 114 6.11 -14.81 5.88
C LYS A 114 4.99 -14.77 6.92
N GLN A 115 4.95 -13.70 7.72
CA GLN A 115 3.92 -13.51 8.73
C GLN A 115 2.53 -13.38 8.11
N TRP A 116 2.40 -12.68 6.97
CA TRP A 116 1.14 -12.62 6.24
C TRP A 116 0.67 -14.03 5.86
N ARG A 117 1.55 -14.88 5.31
CA ARG A 117 1.20 -16.27 4.94
C ARG A 117 0.74 -17.12 6.11
N GLN A 118 1.40 -16.99 7.26
CA GLN A 118 1.07 -17.76 8.46
C GLN A 118 -0.31 -17.39 9.02
N LYS A 119 -0.74 -16.14 8.84
CA LYS A 119 -2.03 -15.62 9.31
C LYS A 119 -3.19 -15.92 8.36
N HIS A 120 -2.93 -16.20 7.09
CA HIS A 120 -3.96 -16.39 6.07
C HIS A 120 -4.10 -17.87 5.67
N GLU A 121 -5.32 -18.40 5.71
CA GLU A 121 -5.62 -19.82 5.47
C GLU A 121 -5.13 -20.35 4.12
N LYS A 122 -5.00 -19.48 3.11
CA LYS A 122 -4.54 -19.84 1.77
C LYS A 122 -3.01 -19.91 1.63
N GLY A 123 -2.26 -19.57 2.68
CA GLY A 123 -0.81 -19.76 2.78
C GLY A 123 -0.02 -19.26 1.55
N THR A 124 0.77 -20.15 0.95
CA THR A 124 1.64 -19.86 -0.20
C THR A 124 0.88 -19.61 -1.52
N HIS A 125 -0.36 -20.07 -1.61
CA HIS A 125 -1.29 -19.85 -2.72
C HIS A 125 -2.26 -18.69 -2.46
N GLY A 126 -2.07 -17.96 -1.36
CA GLY A 126 -2.84 -16.76 -1.04
C GLY A 126 -2.65 -15.68 -2.10
N ILE A 127 -3.75 -15.35 -2.77
CA ILE A 127 -3.86 -14.12 -3.55
C ILE A 127 -4.03 -13.00 -2.53
N VAL A 128 -3.05 -12.10 -2.47
CA VAL A 128 -3.04 -10.94 -1.58
C VAL A 128 -3.94 -9.83 -2.13
N ALA A 129 -3.92 -9.67 -3.46
CA ALA A 129 -4.73 -8.68 -4.16
C ALA A 129 -4.89 -9.09 -5.62
N THR A 130 -5.90 -8.54 -6.29
CA THR A 130 -6.01 -8.60 -7.75
C THR A 130 -6.01 -7.19 -8.31
N ILE A 131 -5.00 -6.86 -9.12
CA ILE A 131 -4.93 -5.56 -9.78
C ILE A 131 -5.39 -5.65 -11.23
N LYS A 132 -5.89 -4.54 -11.76
CA LYS A 132 -6.31 -4.39 -13.15
C LYS A 132 -5.55 -3.22 -13.77
N VAL A 133 -4.82 -3.48 -14.84
CA VAL A 133 -3.97 -2.50 -15.52
C VAL A 133 -4.45 -2.35 -16.97
N PRO A 134 -4.67 -1.14 -17.48
CA PRO A 134 -5.03 -0.94 -18.88
C PRO A 134 -3.99 -1.52 -19.87
N ASP A 135 -4.46 -2.17 -20.93
CA ASP A 135 -3.61 -2.62 -22.04
C ASP A 135 -2.99 -1.41 -22.74
N GLY A 136 -1.66 -1.40 -22.84
CA GLY A 136 -0.91 -0.25 -23.36
C GLY A 136 -0.94 0.99 -22.46
N GLY A 137 -1.32 0.85 -21.19
CA GLY A 137 -1.37 1.95 -20.23
C GLY A 137 -0.02 2.57 -19.88
N THR A 138 -0.09 3.58 -19.01
CA THR A 138 1.04 4.38 -18.54
C THR A 138 1.57 3.88 -17.19
N LYS A 139 2.65 4.51 -16.70
CA LYS A 139 3.17 4.22 -15.37
C LYS A 139 2.19 4.68 -14.28
N GLU A 140 1.49 5.77 -14.54
CA GLU A 140 0.49 6.38 -13.68
C GLU A 140 -0.74 5.46 -13.55
N ASP A 141 -1.16 4.82 -14.65
CA ASP A 141 -2.22 3.81 -14.61
C ASP A 141 -1.83 2.60 -13.73
N VAL A 142 -0.56 2.18 -13.81
CA VAL A 142 -0.04 1.10 -12.95
C VAL A 142 0.02 1.54 -11.48
N GLN A 143 0.46 2.76 -11.20
CA GLN A 143 0.45 3.32 -9.84
C GLN A 143 -0.97 3.31 -9.27
N ALA A 144 -1.95 3.83 -10.02
CA ALA A 144 -3.35 3.85 -9.59
C ALA A 144 -3.89 2.44 -9.32
N ALA A 145 -3.55 1.45 -10.15
CA ALA A 145 -3.94 0.06 -9.94
C ALA A 145 -3.31 -0.56 -8.68
N LEU A 146 -2.08 -0.17 -8.32
CA LEU A 146 -1.40 -0.61 -7.11
C LEU A 146 -1.96 0.08 -5.85
N ASP A 147 -2.31 1.36 -5.94
CA ASP A 147 -2.87 2.13 -4.82
C ASP A 147 -4.31 1.70 -4.52
N ALA A 148 -5.07 1.28 -5.53
CA ALA A 148 -6.44 0.79 -5.36
C ALA A 148 -6.54 -0.44 -4.44
N VAL A 149 -5.45 -1.19 -4.25
CA VAL A 149 -5.41 -2.39 -3.41
C VAL A 149 -4.63 -2.18 -2.11
N ASP A 150 -4.25 -0.94 -1.77
CA ASP A 150 -3.47 -0.64 -0.57
C ASP A 150 -4.14 -1.18 0.71
N SER A 151 -5.46 -1.04 0.81
CA SER A 151 -6.25 -1.51 1.97
C SER A 151 -6.42 -3.02 2.05
N GLU A 152 -6.19 -3.76 0.96
CA GLU A 152 -6.29 -5.23 0.94
C GLU A 152 -5.01 -5.92 1.47
N ILE A 153 -3.91 -5.18 1.56
CA ILE A 153 -2.56 -5.73 1.77
C ILE A 153 -2.00 -5.43 3.17
N ASP A 154 -2.60 -4.49 3.90
CA ASP A 154 -2.17 -4.06 5.24
C ASP A 154 -2.23 -5.20 6.28
#